data_AF-A0A661SDF1-F1
#
_entry.id   AF-A0A661SDF1-F1
#
_cell.length_a   1.000
_cell.length_b   1.000
_cell.length_c   1.000
_cell.angle_alpha   90.00
_cell.angle_beta   90.00
_cell.angle_gamma   90.00
#
_symmetry.space_group_name_H-M   'P 1'
#
loop_
_entity.id
_entity.type
_entity.pdbx_description
1 polymer ?
#
loop_
_entity_poly.entity_id
_entity_poly.type
_entity_poly.pdbx_seq_one_letter_code
_entity_poly.pdbx_strand_id
1 'polypeptide(L)'
;ALLHRAVAVISDRGGISGHLATVSREFNIPALFGTLEATSKIENGTVITVDADGRRVYAGKVEALLKEAPLKRVNLMKGSPVYNTLEKALEHIVPLNLIDPDGNNFQPKGCRTYHDITHFCHEKAVMEMFSFGEGHHFTERSIKQLVCKVPMQWWVIDLEDGFKEPIEGDRVTLSSIASIPMLAIWDGITAIPWEGPPPVDTKGFFSVMFSSTMDPSLTEMGRSRYKEKNYFMISKHFCNLTSRLGYHFSTVETFLTERPKDNYISFTFKGGAADYNRRVRRIKFIENILKKFDFRVKVNGDCIMARIVGHDQAFMIERLKVLGYLTIHTRQLDMIMANEAMVSHYMSKMLKDIYSFVSKPA
;
A
#
# COMPACT_ATOMS: atom_id res chain seq x y z
N ALA A 1 3.59 -0.91 -14.51
CA ALA A 1 2.99 -1.14 -15.85
C ALA A 1 3.39 -0.04 -16.83
N LEU A 2 4.69 0.22 -17.03
CA LEU A 2 5.18 1.29 -17.94
C LEU A 2 5.83 0.74 -19.22
N LEU A 3 6.34 -0.49 -19.19
CA LEU A 3 7.13 -1.07 -20.27
C LEU A 3 6.39 -1.06 -21.62
N HIS A 4 5.12 -1.46 -21.65
CA HIS A 4 4.31 -1.48 -22.87
C HIS A 4 4.20 -0.11 -23.58
N ARG A 5 4.42 1.00 -22.86
CA ARG A 5 4.41 2.36 -23.40
C ARG A 5 5.79 2.89 -23.79
N ALA A 6 6.88 2.25 -23.36
CA ALA A 6 8.24 2.75 -23.51
C ALA A 6 8.88 2.24 -24.80
N VAL A 7 9.39 3.12 -25.68
CA VAL A 7 9.96 2.74 -26.99
C VAL A 7 11.28 1.96 -26.89
N ALA A 8 12.03 2.18 -25.81
CA ALA A 8 13.23 1.44 -25.42
C ALA A 8 13.40 1.53 -23.89
N VAL A 9 14.29 0.73 -23.32
CA VAL A 9 14.62 0.74 -21.89
C VAL A 9 16.13 0.91 -21.72
N ILE A 10 16.53 1.82 -20.85
CA ILE A 10 17.92 1.94 -20.39
C ILE A 10 17.89 1.87 -18.87
N SER A 11 18.77 1.07 -18.28
CA SER A 11 18.91 1.00 -16.82
C SER A 11 20.36 0.83 -16.41
N ASP A 12 20.80 1.67 -15.46
CA ASP A 12 22.14 1.60 -14.90
C ASP A 12 22.37 0.35 -14.05
N ARG A 13 21.30 -0.32 -13.62
CA ARG A 13 21.34 -1.52 -12.78
C ARG A 13 20.60 -2.68 -13.43
N GLY A 14 20.98 -3.90 -13.02
CA GLY A 14 20.42 -5.15 -13.52
C GLY A 14 21.28 -5.80 -14.60
N GLY A 15 20.96 -7.04 -14.93
CA GLY A 15 21.67 -7.84 -15.93
C GLY A 15 20.73 -8.49 -16.91
N ILE A 16 21.29 -9.17 -17.92
CA ILE A 16 20.55 -9.79 -19.03
C ILE A 16 19.55 -10.88 -18.61
N SER A 17 19.72 -11.47 -17.43
CA SER A 17 18.81 -12.45 -16.83
C SER A 17 17.82 -11.84 -15.82
N GLY A 18 17.89 -10.53 -15.57
CA GLY A 18 16.99 -9.86 -14.63
C GLY A 18 15.53 -9.90 -15.10
N HIS A 19 14.59 -9.85 -14.14
CA HIS A 19 13.15 -9.88 -14.45
C HIS A 19 12.77 -8.81 -15.49
N LEU A 20 13.25 -7.57 -15.32
CA LEU A 20 12.98 -6.49 -16.27
C LEU A 20 13.56 -6.75 -17.67
N ALA A 21 14.72 -7.42 -17.78
CA ALA A 21 15.31 -7.79 -19.06
C ALA A 21 14.49 -8.88 -19.77
N THR A 22 13.99 -9.85 -19.01
CA THR A 22 13.09 -10.89 -19.53
C THR A 22 11.79 -10.28 -20.02
N VAL A 23 11.16 -9.41 -19.23
CA VAL A 23 9.94 -8.72 -19.65
C VAL A 23 10.21 -7.81 -20.84
N SER A 24 11.33 -7.08 -20.92
CA SER A 24 11.66 -6.29 -22.12
C SER A 24 11.73 -7.15 -23.39
N ARG A 25 12.32 -8.36 -23.30
CA ARG A 25 12.36 -9.31 -24.42
C ARG A 25 10.97 -9.80 -24.82
N GLU A 26 10.14 -10.19 -23.86
CA GLU A 26 8.76 -10.64 -24.13
C GLU A 26 7.93 -9.58 -24.84
N PHE A 27 8.17 -8.30 -24.53
CA PHE A 27 7.47 -7.17 -25.15
C PHE A 27 8.15 -6.66 -26.43
N ASN A 28 9.23 -7.31 -26.90
CA ASN A 28 10.05 -6.86 -28.02
C ASN A 28 10.50 -5.39 -27.88
N ILE A 29 10.93 -5.01 -26.67
CA ILE A 29 11.42 -3.66 -26.37
C ILE A 29 12.95 -3.69 -26.35
N PRO A 30 13.63 -2.93 -27.22
CA PRO A 30 15.08 -2.76 -27.16
C PRO A 30 15.49 -2.28 -25.76
N ALA A 31 16.40 -3.00 -25.11
CA ALA A 31 16.75 -2.72 -23.73
C ALA A 31 18.23 -2.90 -23.45
N LEU A 32 18.82 -1.88 -22.81
CA LEU A 32 20.19 -1.89 -22.29
C LEU A 32 20.15 -1.86 -20.76
N PHE A 33 20.86 -2.79 -20.14
CA PHE A 33 20.97 -2.92 -18.68
C PHE A 33 22.43 -2.89 -18.26
N GLY A 34 22.68 -2.41 -17.05
CA GLY A 34 24.03 -2.30 -16.51
C GLY A 34 24.84 -1.19 -17.18
N THR A 35 24.18 -0.10 -17.60
CA THR A 35 24.86 1.05 -18.24
C THR A 35 25.69 1.89 -17.28
N LEU A 36 25.55 1.68 -15.97
CA LEU A 36 26.24 2.35 -14.86
C LEU A 36 25.98 3.87 -14.71
N GLU A 37 25.99 4.62 -15.81
CA GLU A 37 26.00 6.09 -15.83
C GLU A 37 25.06 6.69 -16.91
N ALA A 38 24.24 5.89 -17.58
CA ALA A 38 23.37 6.42 -18.62
C ALA A 38 22.30 7.36 -18.06
N THR A 39 21.75 7.09 -16.88
CA THR A 39 20.72 7.96 -16.30
C THR A 39 21.26 9.29 -15.78
N SER A 40 22.57 9.40 -15.53
CA SER A 40 23.22 10.67 -15.18
C SER A 40 23.67 11.47 -16.41
N LYS A 41 23.94 10.82 -17.54
CA LYS A 41 24.36 11.45 -18.80
C LYS A 41 23.22 11.88 -19.71
N ILE A 42 22.03 11.28 -19.55
CA ILE A 42 20.89 11.54 -20.42
C ILE A 42 19.85 12.33 -19.63
N GLU A 43 19.69 13.60 -19.99
CA GLU A 43 18.70 14.48 -19.37
C GLU A 43 17.28 14.14 -19.84
N ASN A 44 16.31 14.32 -18.94
CA ASN A 44 14.90 14.11 -19.26
C ASN A 44 14.45 15.03 -20.41
N GLY A 45 13.75 14.46 -21.39
CA GLY A 45 13.31 15.19 -22.59
C GLY A 45 14.30 15.15 -23.75
N THR A 46 15.52 14.65 -23.54
CA THR A 46 16.50 14.45 -24.61
C THR A 46 16.01 13.39 -25.59
N VAL A 47 16.01 13.73 -26.88
CA VAL A 47 15.74 12.76 -27.94
C VAL A 47 17.00 11.91 -28.15
N ILE A 48 16.85 10.60 -28.03
CA ILE A 48 17.92 9.61 -28.22
C ILE A 48 17.43 8.45 -29.09
N THR A 49 18.38 7.72 -29.67
CA THR A 49 18.11 6.44 -30.35
C THR A 49 18.83 5.33 -29.61
N VAL A 50 18.13 4.25 -29.29
CA VAL A 50 18.68 3.09 -28.58
C VAL A 50 18.86 1.94 -29.55
N ASP A 51 20.11 1.52 -29.72
CA ASP A 51 20.50 0.34 -30.47
C ASP A 51 20.91 -0.75 -29.49
N ALA A 52 19.98 -1.67 -29.20
CA ALA A 52 20.20 -2.75 -28.26
C ALA A 52 21.17 -3.81 -28.81
N ASP A 53 21.14 -4.07 -30.12
CA ASP A 53 21.99 -5.08 -30.77
C ASP A 53 23.43 -4.59 -30.88
N GLY A 54 23.62 -3.33 -31.29
CA GLY A 54 24.91 -2.66 -31.30
C GLY A 54 25.41 -2.22 -29.92
N ARG A 55 24.58 -2.38 -28.88
CA ARG A 55 24.86 -1.99 -27.48
C ARG A 55 25.24 -0.51 -27.33
N ARG A 56 24.53 0.38 -28.04
CA ARG A 56 24.84 1.80 -28.11
C ARG A 56 23.60 2.66 -27.91
N VAL A 57 23.84 3.87 -27.40
CA VAL A 57 22.85 4.94 -27.33
C VAL A 57 23.40 6.11 -28.12
N TYR A 58 22.60 6.61 -29.06
CA TYR A 58 22.95 7.73 -29.93
C TYR A 58 22.18 8.98 -29.54
N ALA A 59 22.84 10.13 -29.63
CA ALA A 59 22.18 11.42 -29.50
C ALA A 59 21.28 11.68 -30.71
N GLY A 60 20.06 12.18 -30.45
CA GLY A 60 19.08 12.48 -31.49
C GLY A 60 18.41 11.26 -32.09
N LYS A 61 17.66 11.51 -33.18
CA LYS A 61 16.89 10.52 -33.91
C LYS A 61 17.69 10.00 -35.10
N VAL A 62 18.14 8.75 -35.05
CA VAL A 62 18.92 8.12 -36.13
C VAL A 62 17.97 7.36 -37.05
N GLU A 63 17.53 8.02 -38.12
CA GLU A 63 16.50 7.49 -39.04
C GLU A 63 16.89 6.16 -39.71
N ALA A 64 18.18 5.91 -39.95
CA ALA A 64 18.65 4.66 -40.54
C ALA A 64 18.31 3.45 -39.65
N LEU A 65 18.60 3.55 -38.35
CA LEU A 65 18.30 2.51 -37.37
C LEU A 65 16.78 2.34 -37.14
N LEU A 66 16.03 3.44 -37.21
CA LEU A 66 14.57 3.41 -37.02
C LEU A 66 13.82 2.80 -38.20
N LYS A 67 14.39 2.84 -39.42
CA LYS A 67 13.84 2.14 -40.59
C LYS A 67 14.00 0.63 -40.51
N GLU A 68 15.04 0.16 -39.81
CA GLU A 68 15.29 -1.26 -39.55
C GLU A 68 14.49 -1.79 -38.35
N ALA A 69 14.01 -0.90 -37.48
CA ALA A 69 13.21 -1.27 -36.32
C ALA A 69 11.83 -1.84 -36.72
N PRO A 70 11.39 -2.97 -36.12
CA PRO A 70 10.14 -3.60 -36.50
C PRO A 70 8.91 -2.69 -36.25
N LEU A 71 8.03 -2.60 -37.26
CA LEU A 71 6.84 -1.77 -37.24
C LEU A 71 5.73 -2.36 -36.35
N LYS A 72 5.16 -1.49 -35.50
CA LYS A 72 3.98 -1.66 -34.62
C LYS A 72 4.07 -2.74 -33.54
N ARG A 73 3.94 -2.26 -32.30
CA ARG A 73 3.71 -3.06 -31.10
C ARG A 73 2.29 -3.62 -31.12
N VAL A 74 2.18 -4.86 -31.53
CA VAL A 74 0.95 -5.62 -31.38
C VAL A 74 0.94 -6.18 -29.96
N ASN A 75 -0.13 -5.97 -29.19
CA ASN A 75 -0.40 -6.85 -28.07
C ASN A 75 -0.78 -8.20 -28.69
N LEU A 76 0.23 -9.05 -28.93
CA LEU A 76 0.10 -10.33 -29.62
C LEU A 76 -0.97 -11.24 -28.97
N MET A 77 -1.27 -10.99 -27.70
CA MET A 77 -2.26 -11.75 -26.95
C MET A 77 -3.66 -11.17 -27.04
N LYS A 78 -3.85 -9.87 -27.25
CA LYS A 78 -5.20 -9.27 -27.21
C LYS A 78 -6.06 -9.84 -28.35
N GLY A 79 -7.16 -10.49 -27.99
CA GLY A 79 -8.04 -11.21 -28.91
C GLY A 79 -7.63 -12.65 -29.19
N SER A 80 -6.47 -13.11 -28.67
CA SER A 80 -6.10 -14.52 -28.73
C SER A 80 -7.00 -15.37 -27.81
N PRO A 81 -7.17 -16.67 -28.10
CA PRO A 81 -7.91 -17.58 -27.21
C PRO A 81 -7.35 -17.57 -25.78
N VAL A 82 -6.03 -17.44 -25.62
CA VAL A 82 -5.38 -17.42 -24.31
C VAL A 82 -5.74 -16.15 -23.53
N TYR A 83 -5.71 -14.98 -24.17
CA TYR A 83 -6.09 -13.73 -23.51
C TYR A 83 -7.55 -13.74 -23.07
N ASN A 84 -8.45 -14.18 -23.95
CA ASN A 84 -9.88 -14.28 -23.62
C ASN A 84 -10.12 -15.31 -22.50
N THR A 85 -9.32 -16.38 -22.45
CA THR A 85 -9.38 -17.37 -21.36
C THR A 85 -8.91 -16.77 -20.04
N LEU A 86 -7.79 -16.03 -20.05
CA LEU A 86 -7.28 -15.36 -18.86
C LEU A 86 -8.24 -14.26 -18.38
N GLU A 87 -8.85 -13.50 -19.29
CA GLU A 87 -9.84 -12.48 -18.97
C GLU A 87 -11.06 -13.09 -18.27
N LYS A 88 -11.61 -14.20 -18.80
CA LYS A 88 -12.67 -14.96 -18.14
C LYS A 88 -12.24 -15.55 -16.79
N ALA A 89 -11.01 -16.03 -16.69
CA ALA A 89 -10.49 -16.53 -15.41
C ALA A 89 -10.41 -15.41 -14.36
N LEU A 90 -10.03 -14.19 -14.75
CA LEU A 90 -9.94 -13.05 -13.84
C LEU A 90 -11.29 -12.70 -13.21
N GLU A 91 -12.41 -12.91 -13.90
CA GLU A 91 -13.77 -12.73 -13.35
C GLU A 91 -14.04 -13.64 -12.13
N HIS A 92 -13.41 -14.82 -12.08
CA HIS A 92 -13.52 -15.77 -10.97
C HIS A 92 -12.37 -15.66 -9.95
N ILE A 93 -11.35 -14.86 -10.23
CA ILE A 93 -10.18 -14.72 -9.36
C ILE A 93 -10.21 -13.41 -8.59
N VAL A 94 -10.41 -12.28 -9.28
CA VAL A 94 -10.10 -10.94 -8.75
C VAL A 94 -11.21 -10.30 -7.92
N PRO A 95 -12.51 -10.38 -8.29
CA PRO A 95 -13.57 -9.67 -7.56
C PRO A 95 -13.66 -10.14 -6.10
N LEU A 96 -13.87 -9.21 -5.17
CA LEU A 96 -14.11 -9.50 -3.76
C LEU A 96 -15.56 -9.20 -3.43
N ASN A 97 -16.35 -10.24 -3.22
CA ASN A 97 -17.77 -10.20 -2.93
C ASN A 97 -18.05 -10.42 -1.43
N LEU A 98 -17.22 -11.20 -0.73
CA LEU A 98 -17.30 -11.38 0.73
C LEU A 98 -16.58 -10.23 1.44
N ILE A 99 -17.20 -9.06 1.40
CA ILE A 99 -16.60 -7.83 1.94
C ILE A 99 -16.80 -7.73 3.46
N ASP A 100 -17.88 -8.29 4.00
CA ASP A 100 -18.31 -8.08 5.38
C ASP A 100 -18.20 -9.34 6.27
N PRO A 101 -17.16 -9.49 7.11
CA PRO A 101 -16.90 -10.70 7.92
C PRO A 101 -17.95 -11.14 8.97
N ASP A 102 -18.92 -10.28 9.30
CA ASP A 102 -20.01 -10.54 10.28
C ASP A 102 -21.35 -10.59 9.57
N GLY A 103 -21.39 -10.27 8.27
CA GLY A 103 -22.61 -10.39 7.50
C GLY A 103 -23.01 -11.86 7.46
N ASN A 104 -24.31 -12.12 7.47
CA ASN A 104 -24.82 -13.50 7.44
C ASN A 104 -24.31 -14.32 6.23
N ASN A 105 -23.85 -13.64 5.17
CA ASN A 105 -23.28 -14.25 3.98
C ASN A 105 -21.76 -14.57 4.08
N PHE A 106 -21.10 -14.23 5.19
CA PHE A 106 -19.68 -14.53 5.41
C PHE A 106 -19.45 -15.97 5.86
N GLN A 107 -19.76 -16.88 4.95
CA GLN A 107 -19.67 -18.32 5.15
C GLN A 107 -18.94 -18.94 3.95
N PRO A 108 -18.40 -20.15 4.07
CA PRO A 108 -17.73 -20.82 2.95
C PRO A 108 -18.59 -20.89 1.68
N LYS A 109 -19.91 -21.04 1.85
CA LYS A 109 -20.90 -21.07 0.75
C LYS A 109 -21.09 -19.73 0.04
N GLY A 110 -20.69 -18.62 0.68
CA GLY A 110 -20.75 -17.29 0.12
C GLY A 110 -19.61 -17.01 -0.87
N CYS A 111 -18.48 -17.72 -0.78
CA CYS A 111 -17.31 -17.48 -1.61
C CYS A 111 -17.60 -17.77 -3.09
N ARG A 112 -17.50 -16.75 -3.95
CA ARG A 112 -17.77 -16.85 -5.39
C ARG A 112 -16.50 -16.77 -6.23
N THR A 113 -15.44 -16.21 -5.67
CA THR A 113 -14.14 -16.06 -6.33
C THR A 113 -13.00 -16.61 -5.47
N TYR A 114 -11.82 -16.81 -6.07
CA TYR A 114 -10.63 -17.15 -5.31
C TYR A 114 -10.23 -16.07 -4.29
N HIS A 115 -10.47 -14.79 -4.59
CA HIS A 115 -10.26 -13.71 -3.64
C HIS A 115 -11.22 -13.77 -2.44
N ASP A 116 -12.46 -14.23 -2.63
CA ASP A 116 -13.37 -14.47 -1.51
C ASP A 116 -12.84 -15.58 -0.59
N ILE A 117 -12.28 -16.66 -1.16
CA ILE A 117 -11.70 -17.76 -0.38
C ILE A 117 -10.49 -17.28 0.42
N THR A 118 -9.57 -16.55 -0.19
CA THR A 118 -8.38 -16.05 0.51
C THR A 118 -8.77 -15.08 1.62
N HIS A 119 -9.72 -14.19 1.37
CA HIS A 119 -10.25 -13.26 2.38
C HIS A 119 -10.96 -14.02 3.51
N PHE A 120 -11.82 -15.01 3.20
CA PHE A 120 -12.51 -15.81 4.20
C PHE A 120 -11.53 -16.58 5.11
N CYS A 121 -10.55 -17.27 4.53
CA CYS A 121 -9.53 -17.99 5.29
C CYS A 121 -8.69 -17.04 6.16
N HIS A 122 -8.33 -15.87 5.63
CA HIS A 122 -7.61 -14.84 6.38
C HIS A 122 -8.42 -14.40 7.61
N GLU A 123 -9.68 -14.02 7.42
CA GLU A 123 -10.55 -13.56 8.50
C GLU A 123 -10.76 -14.66 9.55
N LYS A 124 -10.91 -15.93 9.15
CA LYS A 124 -11.02 -17.04 10.12
C LYS A 124 -9.72 -17.29 10.89
N ALA A 125 -8.57 -17.20 10.24
CA ALA A 125 -7.28 -17.32 10.93
C ALA A 125 -7.07 -16.18 11.93
N VAL A 126 -7.47 -14.96 11.55
CA VAL A 126 -7.43 -13.79 12.42
C VAL A 126 -8.37 -13.97 13.62
N MET A 127 -9.64 -14.35 13.38
CA MET A 127 -10.61 -14.62 14.45
C MET A 127 -10.11 -15.67 15.44
N GLU A 128 -9.55 -16.77 14.94
CA GLU A 128 -8.98 -17.82 15.80
C GLU A 128 -7.81 -17.28 16.61
N MET A 129 -6.89 -16.54 15.99
CA MET A 129 -5.77 -15.90 16.68
C MET A 129 -6.24 -14.99 17.84
N PHE A 130 -7.35 -14.25 17.68
CA PHE A 130 -7.94 -13.44 18.76
C PHE A 130 -8.69 -14.29 19.81
N SER A 131 -9.42 -15.32 19.39
CA SER A 131 -10.26 -16.14 20.28
C SER A 131 -9.45 -17.16 21.08
N PHE A 132 -8.35 -17.65 20.53
CA PHE A 132 -7.43 -18.60 21.16
C PHE A 132 -6.88 -18.08 22.48
N GLY A 133 -6.63 -16.77 22.59
CA GLY A 133 -6.18 -16.11 23.82
C GLY A 133 -7.23 -16.03 24.93
N GLU A 134 -8.52 -16.23 24.64
CA GLU A 134 -9.60 -16.17 25.64
C GLU A 134 -9.89 -17.54 26.28
N GLY A 135 -9.54 -18.66 25.62
CA GLY A 135 -9.91 -20.02 26.04
C GLY A 135 -8.77 -20.94 26.49
N HIS A 136 -7.50 -20.60 26.20
CA HIS A 136 -6.35 -21.45 26.51
C HIS A 136 -5.30 -20.65 27.30
N HIS A 137 -4.83 -21.19 28.44
CA HIS A 137 -3.76 -20.62 29.26
C HIS A 137 -2.39 -20.69 28.55
N PHE A 138 -2.21 -19.91 27.49
CA PHE A 138 -0.93 -19.66 26.85
C PHE A 138 -0.61 -18.18 26.96
N THR A 139 0.15 -17.81 28.00
CA THR A 139 0.44 -16.42 28.39
C THR A 139 1.45 -15.70 27.50
N GLU A 140 2.27 -16.42 26.71
CA GLU A 140 3.38 -15.84 25.96
C GLU A 140 3.00 -15.20 24.61
N ARG A 141 1.85 -15.55 24.01
CA ARG A 141 1.39 -14.99 22.71
C ARG A 141 -0.01 -14.38 22.76
N SER A 142 -0.49 -14.07 23.97
CA SER A 142 -1.74 -13.36 24.15
C SER A 142 -1.65 -11.96 23.55
N ILE A 143 -2.64 -11.56 22.76
CA ILE A 143 -2.77 -10.20 22.30
C ILE A 143 -2.87 -9.22 23.48
N LYS A 144 -2.12 -8.10 23.42
CA LYS A 144 -2.11 -7.08 24.48
C LYS A 144 -2.62 -5.75 23.95
N GLN A 145 -3.48 -5.09 24.72
CA GLN A 145 -3.94 -3.74 24.43
C GLN A 145 -2.81 -2.73 24.71
N LEU A 146 -2.48 -1.93 23.71
CA LEU A 146 -1.51 -0.86 23.87
C LEU A 146 -2.12 0.29 24.70
N VAL A 147 -1.46 0.62 25.81
CA VAL A 147 -1.83 1.74 26.66
C VAL A 147 -1.24 3.02 26.08
N CYS A 148 -2.09 3.82 25.45
CA CYS A 148 -1.69 5.07 24.81
C CYS A 148 -2.73 6.19 24.98
N LYS A 149 -2.29 7.44 24.85
CA LYS A 149 -3.13 8.65 24.96
C LYS A 149 -3.79 9.05 23.63
N VAL A 150 -4.03 8.08 22.75
CA VAL A 150 -4.65 8.29 21.43
C VAL A 150 -6.11 7.84 21.54
N PRO A 151 -7.10 8.53 20.94
CA PRO A 151 -8.53 8.22 21.13
C PRO A 151 -8.97 6.84 20.62
N MET A 152 -8.09 6.06 19.99
CA MET A 152 -8.37 4.76 19.42
C MET A 152 -7.67 3.65 20.20
N GLN A 153 -8.29 2.48 20.22
CA GLN A 153 -7.70 1.29 20.80
C GLN A 153 -6.80 0.59 19.78
N TRP A 154 -5.63 0.17 20.25
CA TRP A 154 -4.64 -0.56 19.47
C TRP A 154 -4.24 -1.82 20.22
N TRP A 155 -3.98 -2.88 19.48
CA TRP A 155 -3.55 -4.16 20.03
C TRP A 155 -2.19 -4.56 19.46
N VAL A 156 -1.44 -5.33 20.22
CA VAL A 156 -0.10 -5.80 19.86
C VAL A 156 -0.03 -7.29 20.09
N ILE A 157 0.44 -8.01 19.08
CA ILE A 157 0.67 -9.44 19.08
C ILE A 157 2.16 -9.63 18.91
N ASP A 158 2.80 -10.22 19.91
CA ASP A 158 4.21 -10.60 19.84
C ASP A 158 4.35 -11.96 19.16
N LEU A 159 5.20 -12.02 18.15
CA LEU A 159 5.53 -13.25 17.43
C LEU A 159 6.67 -14.01 18.14
N GLU A 160 7.63 -13.29 18.72
CA GLU A 160 8.82 -13.86 19.37
C GLU A 160 9.53 -12.84 20.27
N ASP A 161 10.19 -11.83 19.69
CA ASP A 161 11.05 -10.86 20.37
C ASP A 161 10.58 -9.40 20.18
N GLY A 162 9.28 -9.21 19.98
CA GLY A 162 8.65 -7.90 19.78
C GLY A 162 8.58 -7.06 21.05
N PHE A 163 8.58 -7.69 22.23
CA PHE A 163 8.70 -7.03 23.54
C PHE A 163 10.12 -7.09 24.09
N LYS A 164 10.51 -6.09 24.89
CA LYS A 164 11.82 -6.03 25.55
C LYS A 164 11.96 -7.07 26.66
N GLU A 165 10.84 -7.40 27.29
CA GLU A 165 10.71 -8.37 28.37
C GLU A 165 9.32 -9.02 28.27
N PRO A 166 9.14 -10.25 28.79
CA PRO A 166 7.82 -10.86 28.88
C PRO A 166 6.84 -9.97 29.65
N ILE A 167 5.66 -9.72 29.07
CA ILE A 167 4.66 -8.86 29.69
C ILE A 167 3.56 -9.73 30.29
N GLU A 168 3.31 -9.59 31.58
CA GLU A 168 2.16 -10.22 32.24
C GLU A 168 0.87 -9.39 32.01
N GLY A 169 -0.26 -10.08 31.83
CA GLY A 169 -1.58 -9.45 31.65
C GLY A 169 -1.92 -9.06 30.20
N ASP A 170 -3.00 -8.31 30.05
CA ASP A 170 -3.64 -7.97 28.76
C ASP A 170 -3.27 -6.58 28.23
N ARG A 171 -2.34 -5.88 28.88
CA ARG A 171 -1.94 -4.50 28.55
C ARG A 171 -0.44 -4.37 28.37
N VAL A 172 -0.02 -3.52 27.44
CA VAL A 172 1.39 -3.23 27.15
C VAL A 172 1.60 -1.72 26.96
N THR A 173 2.74 -1.20 27.40
CA THR A 173 3.13 0.21 27.19
C THR A 173 4.17 0.32 26.09
N LEU A 174 4.27 1.49 25.45
CA LEU A 174 5.27 1.73 24.39
C LEU A 174 6.72 1.51 24.86
N SER A 175 7.01 1.78 26.14
CA SER A 175 8.36 1.58 26.70
C SER A 175 8.80 0.12 26.67
N SER A 176 7.85 -0.82 26.68
CA SER A 176 8.10 -2.26 26.66
C SER A 176 8.23 -2.86 25.25
N ILE A 177 7.99 -2.07 24.19
CA ILE A 177 8.11 -2.52 22.80
C ILE A 177 9.57 -2.51 22.36
N ALA A 178 10.06 -3.63 21.83
CA ALA A 178 11.38 -3.78 21.22
C ALA A 178 11.37 -3.64 19.68
N SER A 179 10.21 -3.82 19.05
CA SER A 179 10.05 -3.73 17.60
C SER A 179 10.38 -2.33 17.05
N ILE A 180 11.52 -2.24 16.37
CA ILE A 180 12.00 -1.04 15.67
C ILE A 180 10.95 -0.52 14.67
N PRO A 181 10.41 -1.35 13.75
CA PRO A 181 9.44 -0.86 12.78
C PRO A 181 8.10 -0.44 13.40
N MET A 182 7.62 -1.12 14.46
CA MET A 182 6.39 -0.68 15.15
C MET A 182 6.57 0.71 15.75
N LEU A 183 7.67 0.94 16.46
CA LEU A 183 7.98 2.23 17.06
C LEU A 183 8.06 3.35 16.00
N ALA A 184 8.72 3.08 14.86
CA ALA A 184 8.79 4.04 13.76
C ALA A 184 7.42 4.41 13.18
N ILE A 185 6.51 3.42 13.01
CA ILE A 185 5.13 3.68 12.59
C ILE A 185 4.39 4.49 13.67
N TRP A 186 4.56 4.13 14.94
CA TRP A 186 3.89 4.77 16.06
C TRP A 186 4.31 6.23 16.27
N ASP A 187 5.59 6.55 16.05
CA ASP A 187 6.09 7.92 16.01
C ASP A 187 5.34 8.74 14.97
N GLY A 188 5.10 8.18 13.78
CA GLY A 188 4.29 8.82 12.73
C GLY A 188 2.82 9.02 13.12
N ILE A 189 2.21 8.02 13.76
CA ILE A 189 0.82 8.07 14.24
C ILE A 189 0.62 9.21 15.25
N THR A 190 1.61 9.43 16.11
CA THR A 190 1.52 10.37 17.24
C THR A 190 2.19 11.71 16.99
N ALA A 191 2.92 11.88 15.88
CA ALA A 191 3.68 13.09 15.56
C ALA A 191 2.82 14.35 15.54
N ILE A 192 1.62 14.27 14.96
CA ILE A 192 0.69 15.39 14.84
C ILE A 192 -0.70 14.91 15.27
N PRO A 193 -1.33 15.54 16.30
CA PRO A 193 -2.68 15.21 16.71
C PRO A 193 -3.68 15.39 15.57
N TRP A 194 -4.62 14.45 15.45
CA TRP A 194 -5.68 14.56 14.47
C TRP A 194 -6.78 15.52 14.94
N GLU A 195 -7.00 16.60 14.19
CA GLU A 195 -7.93 17.68 14.54
C GLU A 195 -9.40 17.38 14.19
N GLY A 196 -9.70 16.17 13.68
CA GLY A 196 -11.03 15.77 13.22
C GLY A 196 -11.20 15.83 11.71
N PRO A 197 -12.39 15.47 11.19
CA PRO A 197 -12.68 15.52 9.76
C PRO A 197 -12.60 16.94 9.21
N PRO A 198 -12.22 17.10 7.92
CA PRO A 198 -12.35 18.39 7.23
C PRO A 198 -13.78 18.95 7.31
N PRO A 199 -13.95 20.28 7.39
CA PRO A 199 -15.28 20.89 7.38
C PRO A 199 -16.01 20.54 6.07
N VAL A 200 -17.18 19.91 6.20
CA VAL A 200 -17.94 19.36 5.07
C VAL A 200 -18.90 20.41 4.51
N ASP A 201 -19.04 20.45 3.19
CA ASP A 201 -20.21 21.03 2.54
C ASP A 201 -21.43 20.15 2.88
N THR A 202 -22.53 20.74 3.36
CA THR A 202 -23.71 20.03 3.89
C THR A 202 -24.20 18.90 2.98
N LYS A 203 -24.11 19.09 1.66
CA LYS A 203 -24.46 18.09 0.63
C LYS A 203 -23.58 16.82 0.66
N GLY A 204 -22.29 16.93 0.97
CA GLY A 204 -21.36 15.81 1.04
C GLY A 204 -21.54 14.94 2.29
N PHE A 205 -21.97 15.54 3.40
CA PHE A 205 -22.37 14.82 4.60
C PHE A 205 -23.69 14.06 4.37
N PHE A 206 -24.69 14.73 3.79
CA PHE A 206 -25.98 14.11 3.43
C PHE A 206 -25.82 12.96 2.42
N SER A 207 -24.90 13.03 1.45
CA SER A 207 -24.68 11.92 0.50
C SER A 207 -24.09 10.67 1.16
N VAL A 208 -23.21 10.86 2.15
CA VAL A 208 -22.63 9.75 2.93
C VAL A 208 -23.71 9.15 3.83
N MET A 209 -24.47 9.99 4.54
CA MET A 209 -25.58 9.55 5.40
C MET A 209 -26.67 8.81 4.60
N PHE A 210 -27.04 9.33 3.42
CA PHE A 210 -28.02 8.69 2.52
C PHE A 210 -27.52 7.36 1.96
N SER A 211 -26.23 7.29 1.55
CA SER A 211 -25.61 6.02 1.14
C SER A 211 -25.57 5.02 2.30
N SER A 212 -25.29 5.48 3.52
CA SER A 212 -25.33 4.67 4.75
C SER A 212 -26.73 4.20 5.14
N THR A 213 -27.80 4.92 4.75
CA THR A 213 -29.18 4.47 4.96
C THR A 213 -29.69 3.51 3.88
N MET A 214 -29.08 3.49 2.70
CA MET A 214 -29.50 2.65 1.57
C MET A 214 -28.79 1.28 1.52
N ASP A 215 -27.72 1.11 2.28
CA ASP A 215 -27.01 -0.15 2.40
C ASP A 215 -27.18 -0.67 3.84
N PRO A 216 -27.98 -1.75 4.05
CA PRO A 216 -28.22 -2.34 5.37
C PRO A 216 -26.95 -2.83 6.08
N SER A 217 -25.82 -2.99 5.38
CA SER A 217 -24.52 -3.30 5.99
C SER A 217 -23.86 -2.09 6.67
N LEU A 218 -24.41 -0.89 6.49
CA LEU A 218 -23.89 0.39 7.01
C LEU A 218 -24.68 0.92 8.23
N THR A 219 -25.68 0.18 8.71
CA THR A 219 -26.43 0.50 9.95
C THR A 219 -25.82 -0.22 11.15
N GLU A 220 -24.82 0.43 11.76
CA GLU A 220 -24.20 0.03 13.02
C GLU A 220 -25.19 0.09 14.20
N MET A 221 -25.82 -1.04 14.55
CA MET A 221 -26.31 -1.33 15.92
C MET A 221 -26.12 -2.82 16.29
N GLY A 222 -25.12 -3.49 15.70
CA GLY A 222 -24.77 -4.88 16.02
C GLY A 222 -23.33 -4.98 16.52
N ARG A 223 -23.14 -5.18 17.83
CA ARG A 223 -21.85 -5.38 18.48
C ARG A 223 -21.08 -6.58 17.89
N SER A 224 -20.09 -6.36 17.05
CA SER A 224 -19.01 -7.34 16.83
C SER A 224 -17.77 -6.88 17.59
N ARG A 225 -17.46 -7.56 18.71
CA ARG A 225 -16.30 -7.24 19.58
C ARG A 225 -14.94 -7.45 18.90
N TYR A 226 -14.89 -8.01 17.69
CA TYR A 226 -13.66 -8.50 17.07
C TYR A 226 -13.31 -7.86 15.71
N LYS A 227 -14.20 -7.07 15.11
CA LYS A 227 -14.03 -6.58 13.73
C LYS A 227 -13.34 -5.23 13.53
N GLU A 228 -13.17 -4.46 14.60
CA GLU A 228 -12.73 -3.05 14.52
C GLU A 228 -11.41 -2.81 15.26
N LYS A 229 -10.53 -3.81 15.27
CA LYS A 229 -9.28 -3.71 16.03
C LYS A 229 -8.13 -3.28 15.13
N ASN A 230 -7.53 -2.13 15.44
CA ASN A 230 -6.24 -1.76 14.86
C ASN A 230 -5.16 -2.55 15.59
N TYR A 231 -4.40 -3.39 14.88
CA TYR A 231 -3.43 -4.24 15.56
C TYR A 231 -2.07 -4.27 14.86
N PHE A 232 -1.04 -4.48 15.67
CA PHE A 232 0.32 -4.73 15.26
C PHE A 232 0.67 -6.19 15.54
N MET A 233 1.21 -6.89 14.55
CA MET A 233 1.93 -8.16 14.75
C MET A 233 3.41 -7.88 14.61
N ILE A 234 4.19 -8.16 15.64
CA ILE A 234 5.56 -7.66 15.74
C ILE A 234 6.57 -8.74 16.12
N SER A 235 7.77 -8.56 15.60
CA SER A 235 9.02 -9.04 16.21
C SER A 235 9.97 -7.84 16.31
N LYS A 236 11.19 -8.01 16.81
CA LYS A 236 12.17 -6.91 16.90
C LYS A 236 12.41 -6.23 15.55
N HIS A 237 12.44 -7.01 14.47
CA HIS A 237 12.77 -6.56 13.11
C HIS A 237 11.58 -6.57 12.16
N PHE A 238 10.45 -7.17 12.54
CA PHE A 238 9.25 -7.28 11.71
C PHE A 238 8.08 -6.51 12.31
N CYS A 239 7.25 -5.93 11.45
CA CYS A 239 5.95 -5.40 11.84
C CYS A 239 4.95 -5.56 10.70
N ASN A 240 3.77 -6.10 11.04
CA ASN A 240 2.56 -6.01 10.23
C ASN A 240 1.52 -5.20 11.02
N LEU A 241 1.24 -3.99 10.54
CA LEU A 241 0.13 -3.17 11.02
C LEU A 241 -1.07 -3.43 10.10
N THR A 242 -2.20 -3.78 10.71
CA THR A 242 -3.51 -3.73 10.07
C THR A 242 -4.38 -2.68 10.76
N SER A 243 -4.82 -1.68 10.00
CA SER A 243 -5.67 -0.61 10.49
C SER A 243 -6.97 -0.51 9.67
N ARG A 244 -8.08 -0.48 10.38
CA ARG A 244 -9.43 -0.32 9.84
C ARG A 244 -10.08 0.87 10.54
N LEU A 245 -10.28 1.97 9.80
CA LEU A 245 -10.84 3.21 10.32
C LEU A 245 -12.12 3.54 9.54
N GLY A 246 -13.25 3.11 10.07
CA GLY A 246 -14.53 3.14 9.38
C GLY A 246 -14.43 2.34 8.07
N TYR A 247 -14.54 3.04 6.94
CA TYR A 247 -14.50 2.44 5.60
C TYR A 247 -13.09 2.35 4.99
N HIS A 248 -12.06 2.82 5.69
CA HIS A 248 -10.68 2.85 5.19
C HIS A 248 -9.89 1.69 5.77
N PHE A 249 -9.25 0.92 4.89
CA PHE A 249 -8.43 -0.23 5.23
C PHE A 249 -7.01 0.06 4.78
N SER A 250 -6.07 -0.02 5.70
CA SER A 250 -4.65 0.14 5.40
C SER A 250 -3.83 -0.92 6.09
N THR A 251 -2.90 -1.52 5.36
CA THR A 251 -1.92 -2.45 5.90
C THR A 251 -0.52 -1.96 5.63
N VAL A 252 0.36 -2.05 6.64
CA VAL A 252 1.80 -1.80 6.51
C VAL A 252 2.51 -3.07 6.93
N GLU A 253 3.32 -3.64 6.05
CA GLU A 253 4.18 -4.77 6.35
C GLU A 253 5.63 -4.37 6.09
N THR A 254 6.52 -4.66 7.04
CA THR A 254 7.90 -4.23 6.95
C THR A 254 8.83 -5.18 7.67
N PHE A 255 10.05 -5.30 7.14
CA PHE A 255 11.16 -6.00 7.76
C PHE A 255 12.39 -5.10 7.71
N LEU A 256 13.01 -4.84 8.87
CA LEU A 256 14.10 -3.89 9.05
C LEU A 256 15.28 -4.52 9.80
N THR A 257 16.39 -4.68 9.11
CA THR A 257 17.68 -5.15 9.63
C THR A 257 18.80 -4.18 9.28
N GLU A 258 20.00 -4.44 9.79
CA GLU A 258 21.21 -3.70 9.45
C GLU A 258 21.65 -3.91 7.99
N ARG A 259 21.17 -4.96 7.32
CA ARG A 259 21.51 -5.29 5.93
C ARG A 259 20.50 -4.63 4.98
N PRO A 260 20.89 -3.61 4.19
CA PRO A 260 19.95 -2.88 3.34
C PRO A 260 19.16 -3.76 2.35
N LYS A 261 19.78 -4.83 1.85
CA LYS A 261 19.18 -5.74 0.86
C LYS A 261 17.95 -6.49 1.38
N ASP A 262 17.91 -6.74 2.69
CA ASP A 262 16.83 -7.49 3.33
C ASP A 262 15.65 -6.58 3.68
N ASN A 263 15.89 -5.27 3.72
CA ASN A 263 14.91 -4.29 4.16
C ASN A 263 13.82 -4.06 3.11
N TYR A 264 12.57 -4.10 3.55
CA TYR A 264 11.43 -3.71 2.73
C TYR A 264 10.31 -3.07 3.54
N ILE A 265 9.54 -2.21 2.86
CA ILE A 265 8.26 -1.69 3.33
C ILE A 265 7.25 -1.97 2.23
N SER A 266 6.10 -2.51 2.61
CA SER A 266 4.95 -2.76 1.76
C SER A 266 3.73 -2.09 2.40
N PHE A 267 3.07 -1.22 1.65
CA PHE A 267 1.88 -0.50 2.10
C PHE A 267 0.73 -0.77 1.13
N THR A 268 -0.42 -1.16 1.67
CA THR A 268 -1.65 -1.26 0.90
C THR A 268 -2.70 -0.37 1.53
N PHE A 269 -3.46 0.34 0.70
CA PHE A 269 -4.60 1.11 1.16
C PHE A 269 -5.78 0.95 0.19
N LYS A 270 -6.97 0.75 0.76
CA LYS A 270 -8.23 0.54 0.02
C LYS A 270 -9.42 1.05 0.85
N GLY A 271 -10.54 1.31 0.18
CA GLY A 271 -11.84 1.49 0.82
C GLY A 271 -12.39 2.91 0.71
N GLY A 272 -13.38 3.27 1.53
CA GLY A 272 -14.02 4.58 1.59
C GLY A 272 -15.54 4.53 1.36
N ALA A 273 -16.27 5.44 2.02
CA ALA A 273 -17.73 5.51 1.98
C ALA A 273 -18.28 6.41 0.85
N ALA A 274 -17.41 7.09 0.12
CA ALA A 274 -17.80 8.04 -0.90
C ALA A 274 -18.00 7.39 -2.27
N ASP A 275 -18.58 8.16 -3.21
CA ASP A 275 -18.71 7.73 -4.60
C ASP A 275 -17.34 7.37 -5.22
N TYR A 276 -17.38 6.52 -6.24
CA TYR A 276 -16.19 5.96 -6.87
C TYR A 276 -15.21 7.05 -7.35
N ASN A 277 -15.69 8.19 -7.87
CA ASN A 277 -14.82 9.25 -8.36
C ASN A 277 -14.05 9.91 -7.22
N ARG A 278 -14.69 10.17 -6.08
CA ARG A 278 -14.01 10.71 -4.88
C ARG A 278 -12.98 9.75 -4.32
N ARG A 279 -13.29 8.44 -4.27
CA ARG A 279 -12.34 7.41 -3.82
C ARG A 279 -11.11 7.36 -4.71
N VAL A 280 -11.28 7.39 -6.04
CA VAL A 280 -10.16 7.44 -7.00
C VAL A 280 -9.33 8.72 -6.84
N ARG A 281 -9.96 9.87 -6.60
CA ARG A 281 -9.24 11.13 -6.34
C ARG A 281 -8.41 11.07 -5.06
N ARG A 282 -8.91 10.47 -3.99
CA ARG A 282 -8.12 10.26 -2.77
C ARG A 282 -6.95 9.31 -3.02
N ILE A 283 -7.14 8.25 -3.80
CA ILE A 283 -6.02 7.36 -4.16
C ILE A 283 -4.91 8.12 -4.89
N LYS A 284 -5.27 9.00 -5.84
CA LYS A 284 -4.30 9.90 -6.50
C LYS A 284 -3.64 10.87 -5.51
N PHE A 285 -4.39 11.37 -4.54
CA PHE A 285 -3.86 12.23 -3.47
C PHE A 285 -2.80 11.48 -2.65
N ILE A 286 -3.10 10.28 -2.17
CA ILE A 286 -2.16 9.45 -1.40
C ILE A 286 -0.96 9.04 -2.26
N GLU A 287 -1.18 8.66 -3.52
CA GLU A 287 -0.12 8.36 -4.49
C GLU A 287 0.89 9.51 -4.61
N ASN A 288 0.40 10.75 -4.73
CA ASN A 288 1.26 11.93 -4.85
C ASN A 288 2.14 12.16 -3.62
N ILE A 289 1.62 11.89 -2.42
CA ILE A 289 2.41 11.97 -1.19
C ILE A 289 3.46 10.86 -1.18
N LEU A 290 3.05 9.60 -1.37
CA LEU A 290 3.94 8.45 -1.31
C LEU A 290 5.11 8.54 -2.31
N LYS A 291 4.86 9.03 -3.53
CA LYS A 291 5.93 9.25 -4.52
C LYS A 291 6.98 10.28 -4.09
N LYS A 292 6.61 11.28 -3.27
CA LYS A 292 7.56 12.26 -2.72
C LYS A 292 8.48 11.67 -1.64
N PHE A 293 8.13 10.50 -1.12
CA PHE A 293 8.90 9.77 -0.11
C PHE A 293 9.44 8.42 -0.66
N ASP A 294 9.76 8.39 -1.97
CA ASP A 294 10.47 7.31 -2.67
C ASP A 294 9.72 5.99 -2.82
N PHE A 295 8.42 5.95 -2.49
CA PHE A 295 7.63 4.76 -2.69
C PHE A 295 7.38 4.50 -4.18
N ARG A 296 7.63 3.26 -4.60
CA ARG A 296 7.12 2.76 -5.89
C ARG A 296 5.66 2.42 -5.72
N VAL A 297 4.79 3.22 -6.35
CA VAL A 297 3.34 3.09 -6.23
C VAL A 297 2.73 2.41 -7.46
N LYS A 298 1.82 1.46 -7.22
CA LYS A 298 0.91 0.87 -8.20
C LYS A 298 -0.52 1.15 -7.76
N VAL A 299 -1.30 1.76 -8.64
CA VAL A 299 -2.73 2.02 -8.43
C VAL A 299 -3.55 1.03 -9.27
N ASN A 300 -4.58 0.44 -8.67
CA ASN A 300 -5.59 -0.36 -9.36
C ASN A 300 -6.98 0.05 -8.86
N GLY A 301 -7.70 0.86 -9.63
CA GLY A 301 -9.00 1.40 -9.24
C GLY A 301 -8.91 2.26 -7.98
N ASP A 302 -9.59 1.84 -6.92
CA ASP A 302 -9.62 2.48 -5.59
C ASP A 302 -8.62 1.86 -4.58
N CYS A 303 -7.67 1.07 -5.07
CA CYS A 303 -6.62 0.45 -4.28
C CYS A 303 -5.24 0.97 -4.67
N ILE A 304 -4.40 1.20 -3.66
CA ILE A 304 -3.00 1.58 -3.82
C ILE A 304 -2.10 0.53 -3.16
N MET A 305 -1.06 0.14 -3.87
CA MET A 305 0.04 -0.67 -3.33
C MET A 305 1.33 0.11 -3.51
N ALA A 306 2.06 0.33 -2.43
CA ALA A 306 3.31 1.08 -2.41
C ALA A 306 4.42 0.25 -1.79
N ARG A 307 5.62 0.28 -2.39
CA ARG A 307 6.74 -0.54 -1.94
C ARG A 307 8.08 0.19 -2.00
N ILE A 308 8.92 -0.06 -1.00
CA ILE A 308 10.34 0.33 -0.94
C ILE A 308 11.15 -0.92 -0.56
N VAL A 309 12.32 -1.10 -1.18
CA VAL A 309 13.23 -2.23 -0.92
C VAL A 309 14.67 -1.78 -1.02
N GLY A 310 15.59 -2.41 -0.28
CA GLY A 310 17.02 -2.29 -0.55
C GLY A 310 17.72 -1.06 0.04
N HIS A 311 17.09 -0.34 0.97
CA HIS A 311 17.63 0.86 1.63
C HIS A 311 18.07 0.57 3.08
N ASP A 312 18.94 1.41 3.62
CA ASP A 312 19.40 1.30 5.00
C ASP A 312 18.28 1.51 6.04
N GLN A 313 18.49 1.00 7.25
CA GLN A 313 17.46 0.99 8.29
C GLN A 313 17.00 2.41 8.68
N ALA A 314 17.91 3.39 8.75
CA ALA A 314 17.57 4.77 9.12
C ALA A 314 16.66 5.42 8.07
N PHE A 315 16.98 5.25 6.79
CA PHE A 315 16.12 5.69 5.69
C PHE A 315 14.72 5.09 5.78
N MET A 316 14.64 3.79 6.07
CA MET A 316 13.37 3.06 6.13
C MET A 316 12.50 3.49 7.32
N ILE A 317 13.12 3.74 8.49
CA ILE A 317 12.44 4.27 9.68
C ILE A 317 11.74 5.60 9.35
N GLU A 318 12.41 6.51 8.65
CA GLU A 318 11.82 7.79 8.25
C GLU A 318 10.59 7.60 7.34
N ARG A 319 10.61 6.61 6.44
CA ARG A 319 9.46 6.30 5.57
C ARG A 319 8.31 5.62 6.32
N LEU A 320 8.61 4.83 7.34
CA LEU A 320 7.58 4.26 8.22
C LEU A 320 6.84 5.32 9.02
N LYS A 321 7.53 6.38 9.48
CA LYS A 321 6.88 7.54 10.12
C LYS A 321 5.86 8.22 9.19
N VAL A 322 6.19 8.36 7.90
CA VAL A 322 5.25 8.88 6.89
C VAL A 322 3.99 8.02 6.81
N LEU A 323 4.13 6.69 6.77
CA LEU A 323 2.99 5.77 6.72
C LEU A 323 2.14 5.81 7.99
N GLY A 324 2.77 5.94 9.15
CA GLY A 324 2.08 6.14 10.43
C GLY A 324 1.19 7.38 10.41
N TYR A 325 1.73 8.51 9.94
CA TYR A 325 0.95 9.75 9.77
C TYR A 325 -0.20 9.58 8.78
N LEU A 326 0.06 8.98 7.61
CA LEU A 326 -0.97 8.74 6.59
C LEU A 326 -2.10 7.85 7.09
N THR A 327 -1.81 6.86 7.96
CA THR A 327 -2.82 5.97 8.54
C THR A 327 -3.91 6.76 9.28
N ILE A 328 -3.54 7.83 9.98
CA ILE A 328 -4.48 8.65 10.76
C ILE A 328 -5.06 9.81 9.93
N HIS A 329 -4.22 10.51 9.18
CA HIS A 329 -4.58 11.79 8.54
C HIS A 329 -5.25 11.64 7.18
N THR A 330 -5.38 10.43 6.66
CA THR A 330 -6.15 10.17 5.43
C THR A 330 -7.63 9.83 5.69
N ARG A 331 -8.03 9.76 6.96
CA ARG A 331 -9.42 9.51 7.37
C ARG A 331 -10.35 10.58 6.81
N GLN A 332 -11.43 10.12 6.20
CA GLN A 332 -12.54 10.96 5.68
C GLN A 332 -12.12 12.04 4.66
N LEU A 333 -10.88 11.99 4.13
CA LEU A 333 -10.44 12.89 3.07
C LEU A 333 -11.33 12.80 1.81
N ASP A 334 -11.99 11.66 1.58
CA ASP A 334 -12.96 11.47 0.49
C ASP A 334 -14.02 12.57 0.43
N MET A 335 -14.39 13.15 1.57
CA MET A 335 -15.46 14.15 1.67
C MET A 335 -15.11 15.46 0.95
N ILE A 336 -13.82 15.79 0.86
CA ILE A 336 -13.34 17.04 0.25
C ILE A 336 -12.76 16.86 -1.15
N MET A 337 -12.67 15.62 -1.64
CA MET A 337 -12.03 15.29 -2.93
C MET A 337 -12.75 15.90 -4.15
N ALA A 338 -13.99 16.38 -3.99
CA ALA A 338 -14.71 17.10 -5.04
C ALA A 338 -14.20 18.54 -5.26
N ASN A 339 -13.56 19.16 -4.26
CA ASN A 339 -13.11 20.54 -4.31
C ASN A 339 -11.59 20.62 -4.50
N GLU A 340 -11.14 21.08 -5.67
CA GLU A 340 -9.72 21.13 -6.03
C GLU A 340 -8.88 22.08 -5.15
N ALA A 341 -9.48 23.18 -4.67
CA ALA A 341 -8.81 24.10 -3.76
C ALA A 341 -8.54 23.43 -2.40
N MET A 342 -9.52 22.66 -1.89
CA MET A 342 -9.37 21.89 -0.65
C MET A 342 -8.34 20.76 -0.81
N VAL A 343 -8.35 20.05 -1.94
CA VAL A 343 -7.34 19.03 -2.26
C VAL A 343 -5.94 19.63 -2.22
N SER A 344 -5.74 20.80 -2.84
CA SER A 344 -4.45 21.50 -2.87
C SER A 344 -4.03 21.99 -1.47
N HIS A 345 -4.97 22.53 -0.70
CA HIS A 345 -4.72 22.98 0.67
C HIS A 345 -4.27 21.82 1.57
N TYR A 346 -5.01 20.70 1.58
CA TYR A 346 -4.68 19.54 2.41
C TYR A 346 -3.39 18.84 1.96
N MET A 347 -3.08 18.85 0.66
CA MET A 347 -1.79 18.35 0.16
C MET A 347 -0.64 19.15 0.77
N SER A 348 -0.72 20.48 0.72
CA SER A 348 0.30 21.36 1.29
C SER A 348 0.40 21.24 2.80
N LYS A 349 -0.74 21.15 3.51
CA LYS A 349 -0.79 20.92 4.96
C LYS A 349 -0.08 19.62 5.34
N MET A 350 -0.50 18.49 4.75
CA MET A 350 0.06 17.19 5.09
C MET A 350 1.54 17.08 4.77
N LEU A 351 2.00 17.65 3.65
CA LEU A 351 3.43 17.67 3.35
C LEU A 351 4.21 18.52 4.36
N LYS A 352 3.69 19.69 4.75
CA LYS A 352 4.31 20.53 5.77
C LYS A 352 4.41 19.81 7.11
N ASP A 353 3.33 19.14 7.51
CA ASP A 353 3.28 18.32 8.74
C ASP A 353 4.32 17.20 8.67
N ILE A 354 4.35 16.41 7.59
CA ILE A 354 5.31 15.31 7.44
C ILE A 354 6.76 15.82 7.51
N TYR A 355 7.06 16.93 6.83
CA TYR A 355 8.41 17.53 6.87
C TYR A 355 8.78 18.15 8.22
N SER A 356 7.86 18.30 9.18
CA SER A 356 8.20 18.79 10.51
C SER A 356 8.81 17.73 11.42
N PHE A 357 8.64 16.44 11.10
CA PHE A 357 9.15 15.31 11.90
C PHE A 357 9.88 14.24 11.09
N VAL A 358 9.89 14.34 9.76
CA VAL A 358 10.66 13.49 8.85
C VAL A 358 11.75 14.30 8.16
N SER A 359 12.96 13.76 8.14
CA SER A 359 14.10 14.37 7.43
C SER A 359 13.82 14.42 5.93
N LYS A 360 14.05 15.57 5.30
CA LYS A 360 13.86 15.72 3.85
C LYS A 360 14.75 14.71 3.10
N PRO A 361 14.24 14.04 2.05
CA PRO A 361 15.11 13.34 1.12
C PRO A 361 16.17 14.33 0.61
N ALA A 362 17.44 13.92 0.63
CA ALA A 362 18.56 14.70 0.11
C ALA A 362 18.43 14.91 -1.40
#